data_AF-A0A060ZDM9-F1
#
_entry.id   AF-A0A060ZDM9-F1
#
_cell.length_a   1.000
_cell.length_b   1.000
_cell.length_c   1.000
_cell.angle_alpha   90.00
_cell.angle_beta   90.00
_cell.angle_gamma   90.00
#
_symmetry.space_group_name_H-M   'P 1'
#
loop_
_entity.id
_entity.type
_entity.pdbx_description
1 polymer ?
#
loop_
_entity_poly.entity_id
_entity_poly.type
_entity_poly.pdbx_seq_one_letter_code
_entity_poly.pdbx_strand_id
1 'polypeptide(L)'
;SRTPNICHLSQHVIRGNRPIKAEMAHQLYVLQVLTFNLLEERMMTKMDPSDQAQRDIIFELRRIAFDGENDSSGTEKRKAMYTKDYKMLGFTNHVNPAMDFTQTPPGMLALDNMLYLAKLHQDTYIRIVLENSSREDKHECPFGRCAIELTRMLCEILQVGELPNEGCNDYHPMFFTHDRAWEEFFCVCIQLLNKTWKEMRATAEDFNKVMQVVREQITRTLAMKPSSLDQLKGKLRGLSYSEILRLRQSERMSQDDFQSPPIIELRERIQPEILELIKQQRLNRLCEGSCFRKLGNRRRQEKFWFCRLSLNHKVLHYGDLDESPQGEVPFELLTDKIPVSDIKSVVTGKDCPHMKEKSALKQNKVL
;
A
#
# COMPACT_ATOMS: atom_id res chain seq x y z
N SER A 1 -19.57 12.74 4.55
CA SER A 1 -18.43 12.66 5.49
C SER A 1 -17.33 13.56 4.96
N ARG A 2 -16.87 14.53 5.76
CA ARG A 2 -15.89 15.53 5.33
C ARG A 2 -14.52 14.86 5.18
N THR A 3 -14.08 14.61 3.95
CA THR A 3 -12.67 14.37 3.66
C THR A 3 -11.88 15.57 4.22
N PRO A 4 -10.82 15.37 5.02
CA PRO A 4 -9.92 16.48 5.35
C PRO A 4 -9.43 17.08 4.04
N ASN A 5 -9.39 18.41 3.89
CA ASN A 5 -9.01 19.09 2.66
C ASN A 5 -7.64 18.60 2.15
N ILE A 6 -7.62 17.55 1.33
CA ILE A 6 -6.43 16.90 0.77
C ILE A 6 -5.62 17.96 0.00
N CYS A 7 -6.32 18.87 -0.69
CA CYS A 7 -5.74 20.04 -1.35
C CYS A 7 -4.96 20.98 -0.40
N HIS A 8 -5.44 21.25 0.82
CA HIS A 8 -4.71 22.09 1.78
C HIS A 8 -3.46 21.40 2.33
N LEU A 9 -3.53 20.09 2.64
CA LEU A 9 -2.37 19.30 3.05
C LEU A 9 -1.31 19.26 1.93
N SER A 10 -1.75 19.09 0.70
CA SER A 10 -0.90 19.11 -0.49
C SER A 10 -0.15 20.44 -0.62
N GLN A 11 -0.85 21.57 -0.52
CA GLN A 11 -0.26 22.90 -0.71
C GLN A 11 0.64 23.36 0.45
N HIS A 12 0.24 23.14 1.70
CA HIS A 12 0.94 23.72 2.85
C HIS A 12 1.93 22.79 3.53
N VAL A 13 1.76 21.46 3.40
CA VAL A 13 2.62 20.47 4.06
C VAL A 13 3.51 19.77 3.03
N ILE A 14 2.92 19.19 1.99
CA ILE A 14 3.67 18.36 1.01
C ILE A 14 4.48 19.22 0.05
N ARG A 15 3.91 20.33 -0.43
CA ARG A 15 4.57 21.32 -1.28
C ARG A 15 5.01 22.58 -0.53
N GLY A 16 4.95 22.56 0.81
CA GLY A 16 5.39 23.67 1.63
C GLY A 16 6.90 23.93 1.47
N ASN A 17 7.32 25.18 1.66
CA ASN A 17 8.75 25.57 1.56
C ASN A 17 9.66 24.95 2.64
N ARG A 18 9.08 24.31 3.66
CA ARG A 18 9.85 23.71 4.78
C ARG A 18 9.94 22.19 4.60
N PRO A 19 11.13 21.60 4.81
CA PRO A 19 11.27 20.15 4.76
C PRO A 19 10.42 19.48 5.85
N ILE A 20 9.75 18.38 5.48
CA ILE A 20 8.90 17.62 6.38
C ILE A 20 9.78 16.87 7.38
N LYS A 21 9.58 17.16 8.68
CA LYS A 21 10.26 16.45 9.77
C LYS A 21 9.65 15.06 9.98
N ALA A 22 10.41 14.16 10.62
CA ALA A 22 10.01 12.76 10.83
C ALA A 22 8.62 12.61 11.48
N GLU A 23 8.30 13.43 12.47
CA GLU A 23 6.98 13.39 13.13
C GLU A 23 5.83 13.73 12.19
N MET A 24 5.98 14.76 11.33
CA MET A 24 4.96 15.10 10.34
C MET A 24 4.87 14.04 9.25
N ALA A 25 6.00 13.44 8.83
CA ALA A 25 6.00 12.31 7.90
C ALA A 25 5.25 11.09 8.47
N HIS A 26 5.43 10.81 9.78
CA HIS A 26 4.65 9.79 10.48
C HIS A 26 3.15 10.09 10.46
N GLN A 27 2.74 11.33 10.76
CA GLN A 27 1.33 11.71 10.72
C GLN A 27 0.74 11.61 9.31
N LEU A 28 1.50 11.94 8.27
CA LEU A 28 1.08 11.74 6.87
C LEU A 28 0.94 10.26 6.52
N TYR A 29 1.85 9.42 6.99
CA TYR A 29 1.73 7.96 6.86
C TYR A 29 0.46 7.44 7.56
N VAL A 30 0.24 7.80 8.83
CA VAL A 30 -0.96 7.41 9.59
C VAL A 30 -2.22 7.88 8.88
N LEU A 31 -2.27 9.12 8.43
CA LEU A 31 -3.41 9.67 7.69
C LEU A 31 -3.66 8.90 6.40
N GLN A 32 -2.61 8.57 5.64
CA GLN A 32 -2.74 7.80 4.41
C GLN A 32 -3.32 6.40 4.68
N VAL A 33 -2.80 5.68 5.68
CA VAL A 33 -3.32 4.36 6.09
C VAL A 33 -4.80 4.45 6.47
N LEU A 34 -5.16 5.42 7.33
CA LEU A 34 -6.56 5.61 7.73
C LEU A 34 -7.47 5.97 6.55
N THR A 35 -6.97 6.76 5.59
CA THR A 35 -7.71 7.11 4.39
C THR A 35 -7.94 5.89 3.50
N PHE A 36 -6.94 5.02 3.34
CA PHE A 36 -7.11 3.77 2.62
C PHE A 36 -8.06 2.80 3.33
N ASN A 37 -8.06 2.74 4.66
CA ASN A 37 -8.96 1.86 5.42
C ASN A 37 -10.43 2.26 5.29
N LEU A 38 -10.76 3.47 4.83
CA LEU A 38 -12.13 3.82 4.46
C LEU A 38 -12.65 2.97 3.28
N LEU A 39 -11.76 2.38 2.49
CA LEU A 39 -12.09 1.48 1.39
C LEU A 39 -12.37 0.05 1.87
N GLU A 40 -11.94 -0.32 3.08
CA GLU A 40 -12.03 -1.69 3.61
C GLU A 40 -13.48 -2.17 3.68
N GLU A 41 -14.40 -1.29 4.09
CA GLU A 41 -15.83 -1.62 4.14
C GLU A 41 -16.33 -2.09 2.76
N ARG A 42 -16.03 -1.34 1.71
CA ARG A 42 -16.41 -1.69 0.33
C ARG A 42 -15.63 -2.89 -0.19
N MET A 43 -14.36 -3.02 0.17
CA MET A 43 -13.51 -4.16 -0.17
C MET A 43 -14.05 -5.49 0.38
N MET A 44 -14.66 -5.45 1.57
CA MET A 44 -15.21 -6.61 2.26
C MET A 44 -16.72 -6.78 2.06
N THR A 45 -17.37 -5.83 1.40
CA THR A 45 -18.79 -5.94 1.03
C THR A 45 -18.93 -6.85 -0.19
N LYS A 46 -19.61 -7.98 -0.01
CA LYS A 46 -20.01 -8.86 -1.13
C LYS A 46 -21.19 -8.24 -1.87
N MET A 47 -21.20 -8.39 -3.20
CA MET A 47 -22.39 -8.07 -3.98
C MET A 47 -23.54 -9.03 -3.63
N ASP A 48 -24.77 -8.53 -3.56
CA ASP A 48 -25.96 -9.37 -3.54
C ASP A 48 -26.45 -9.57 -5.00
N PRO A 49 -26.37 -10.79 -5.57
CA PRO A 49 -26.80 -11.05 -6.93
C PRO A 49 -28.32 -10.92 -7.15
N SER A 50 -29.11 -10.84 -6.08
CA SER A 50 -30.56 -10.65 -6.13
C SER A 50 -30.97 -9.18 -6.09
N ASP A 51 -30.08 -8.29 -5.63
CA ASP A 51 -30.34 -6.86 -5.53
C ASP A 51 -30.30 -6.20 -6.92
N GLN A 52 -31.45 -5.69 -7.36
CA GLN A 52 -31.60 -5.06 -8.66
C GLN A 52 -30.72 -3.80 -8.79
N ALA A 53 -30.60 -2.97 -7.74
CA ALA A 53 -29.84 -1.73 -7.81
C ALA A 53 -28.34 -2.00 -8.04
N GLN A 54 -27.80 -3.08 -7.45
CA GLN A 54 -26.41 -3.48 -7.67
C GLN A 54 -26.22 -4.03 -9.09
N ARG A 55 -27.18 -4.80 -9.59
CA ARG A 55 -27.16 -5.31 -10.97
C ARG A 55 -27.25 -4.20 -12.02
N ASP A 56 -27.99 -3.13 -11.72
CA ASP A 56 -28.12 -1.96 -12.59
C ASP A 56 -26.76 -1.27 -12.80
N ILE A 57 -25.84 -1.34 -11.84
CA ILE A 57 -24.48 -0.83 -12.01
C ILE A 57 -23.71 -1.65 -13.07
N ILE A 58 -23.81 -2.98 -13.03
CA ILE A 58 -23.19 -3.85 -14.05
C ILE A 58 -23.84 -3.64 -15.42
N PHE A 59 -25.16 -3.42 -15.44
CA PHE A 59 -25.87 -3.07 -16.66
C PHE A 59 -25.37 -1.74 -17.23
N GLU A 60 -25.14 -0.73 -16.39
CA GLU A 60 -24.60 0.56 -16.81
C GLU A 60 -23.18 0.45 -17.38
N LEU A 61 -22.31 -0.38 -16.80
CA LEU A 61 -20.99 -0.68 -17.37
C LEU A 61 -21.12 -1.22 -18.80
N ARG A 62 -21.96 -2.24 -18.98
CA ARG A 62 -22.25 -2.82 -20.30
C ARG A 62 -22.78 -1.77 -21.27
N ARG A 63 -23.75 -0.98 -20.83
CA ARG A 63 -24.39 0.06 -21.65
C ARG A 63 -23.35 1.08 -22.14
N ILE A 64 -22.47 1.55 -21.27
CA ILE A 64 -21.41 2.50 -21.64
C ILE A 64 -20.45 1.90 -22.68
N ALA A 65 -20.15 0.59 -22.58
CA ALA A 65 -19.20 -0.07 -23.47
C ALA A 65 -19.75 -0.39 -24.87
N PHE A 66 -21.03 -0.81 -24.97
CA PHE A 66 -21.57 -1.39 -26.21
C PHE A 66 -22.78 -0.66 -26.77
N ASP A 67 -23.55 0.07 -25.96
CA ASP A 67 -24.75 0.76 -26.44
C ASP A 67 -24.36 2.20 -26.86
N GLY A 68 -23.94 2.34 -28.12
CA GLY A 68 -24.06 3.61 -28.87
C GLY A 68 -25.53 3.81 -29.30
N GLU A 69 -25.98 5.06 -29.43
CA GLU A 69 -27.37 5.42 -29.71
C GLU A 69 -28.03 4.51 -30.77
N ASN A 70 -29.15 3.88 -30.39
CA ASN A 70 -29.99 2.90 -31.11
C ASN A 70 -29.67 1.43 -30.89
N ASP A 71 -30.42 0.79 -30.00
CA ASP A 71 -30.89 -0.56 -30.32
C ASP A 71 -32.27 -0.88 -29.70
N SER A 72 -33.30 -0.78 -30.54
CA SER A 72 -34.68 -1.16 -30.24
C SER A 72 -34.94 -2.58 -30.76
N SER A 73 -34.68 -3.60 -29.93
CA SER A 73 -35.02 -5.00 -30.27
C SER A 73 -35.57 -5.79 -29.07
N GLY A 74 -36.36 -6.85 -29.32
CA GLY A 74 -37.22 -7.57 -28.37
C GLY A 74 -36.52 -8.29 -27.18
N THR A 75 -37.31 -8.72 -26.20
CA THR A 75 -36.88 -9.17 -24.84
C THR A 75 -36.05 -10.45 -24.79
N GLU A 76 -36.31 -11.46 -25.62
CA GLU A 76 -35.51 -12.72 -25.62
C GLU A 76 -34.17 -12.59 -26.36
N LYS A 77 -34.16 -11.86 -27.49
CA LYS A 77 -32.92 -11.49 -28.19
C LYS A 77 -31.99 -10.67 -27.27
N ARG A 78 -32.57 -9.84 -26.40
CA ARG A 78 -31.84 -9.07 -25.39
C ARG A 78 -31.09 -9.93 -24.37
N LYS A 79 -31.66 -11.02 -23.84
CA LYS A 79 -30.96 -11.86 -22.85
C LYS A 79 -29.73 -12.57 -23.42
N ALA A 80 -29.85 -13.14 -24.63
CA ALA A 80 -28.70 -13.78 -25.30
C ALA A 80 -27.60 -12.76 -25.64
N MET A 81 -27.99 -11.55 -26.04
CA MET A 81 -27.09 -10.42 -26.27
C MET A 81 -26.34 -10.03 -24.99
N TYR A 82 -27.03 -9.91 -23.86
CA TYR A 82 -26.41 -9.54 -22.58
C TYR A 82 -25.36 -10.54 -22.12
N THR A 83 -25.64 -11.84 -22.23
CA THR A 83 -24.66 -12.89 -21.90
C THR A 83 -23.42 -12.79 -22.80
N LYS A 84 -23.59 -12.51 -24.10
CA LYS A 84 -22.47 -12.30 -25.02
C LYS A 84 -21.66 -11.06 -24.64
N ASP A 85 -22.31 -9.97 -24.28
CA ASP A 85 -21.65 -8.73 -23.90
C ASP A 85 -20.88 -8.86 -22.58
N TYR A 86 -21.43 -9.59 -21.60
CA TYR A 86 -20.71 -9.90 -20.36
C TYR A 86 -19.51 -10.83 -20.59
N LYS A 87 -19.59 -11.71 -21.58
CA LYS A 87 -18.44 -12.47 -22.06
C LYS A 87 -17.39 -11.55 -22.71
N MET A 88 -17.82 -10.63 -23.57
CA MET A 88 -16.93 -9.65 -24.23
C MET A 88 -16.30 -8.65 -23.23
N LEU A 89 -16.99 -8.34 -22.13
CA LEU A 89 -16.44 -7.60 -21.00
C LEU A 89 -15.42 -8.40 -20.19
N GLY A 90 -15.28 -9.71 -20.42
CA GLY A 90 -14.30 -10.55 -19.74
C GLY A 90 -14.67 -10.88 -18.29
N PHE A 91 -15.96 -10.92 -17.95
CA PHE A 91 -16.40 -11.53 -16.68
C PHE A 91 -16.19 -13.04 -16.71
N THR A 92 -16.00 -13.68 -15.56
CA THR A 92 -15.88 -15.14 -15.47
C THR A 92 -17.26 -15.79 -15.58
N ASN A 93 -18.25 -15.28 -14.86
CA ASN A 93 -19.63 -15.73 -14.98
C ASN A 93 -20.41 -14.85 -15.97
N HIS A 94 -20.44 -15.25 -17.25
CA HIS A 94 -21.12 -14.48 -18.30
C HIS A 94 -22.65 -14.46 -18.16
N VAL A 95 -23.24 -15.46 -17.48
CA VAL A 95 -24.70 -15.56 -17.27
C VAL A 95 -25.14 -14.64 -16.14
N ASN A 96 -24.35 -14.58 -15.08
CA ASN A 96 -24.59 -13.70 -13.94
C ASN A 96 -23.27 -13.10 -13.41
N PRO A 97 -22.81 -11.97 -13.98
CA PRO A 97 -21.54 -11.34 -13.60
C PRO A 97 -21.52 -10.85 -12.15
N ALA A 98 -22.68 -10.70 -11.50
CA ALA A 98 -22.75 -10.34 -10.09
C ALA A 98 -22.04 -11.35 -9.18
N MET A 99 -21.97 -12.62 -9.60
CA MET A 99 -21.29 -13.68 -8.86
C MET A 99 -19.79 -13.41 -8.69
N ASP A 100 -19.16 -12.73 -9.65
CA ASP A 100 -17.73 -12.42 -9.61
C ASP A 100 -17.40 -11.43 -8.47
N PHE A 101 -18.37 -10.62 -8.03
CA PHE A 101 -18.24 -9.64 -6.94
C PHE A 101 -18.69 -10.16 -5.57
N THR A 102 -19.07 -11.43 -5.47
CA THR A 102 -19.35 -12.09 -4.17
C THR A 102 -18.07 -12.52 -3.45
N GLN A 103 -16.92 -12.51 -4.14
CA GLN A 103 -15.62 -12.82 -3.57
C GLN A 103 -15.02 -11.56 -2.94
N THR A 104 -14.56 -11.69 -1.69
CA THR A 104 -13.94 -10.61 -0.93
C THR A 104 -12.60 -11.09 -0.36
N PRO A 105 -11.52 -10.33 -0.54
CA PRO A 105 -11.40 -9.11 -1.37
C PRO A 105 -11.52 -9.42 -2.88
N PRO A 106 -11.93 -8.45 -3.74
CA PRO A 106 -12.21 -7.04 -3.43
C PRO A 106 -13.71 -6.68 -3.32
N GLY A 107 -14.62 -7.64 -3.49
CA GLY A 107 -16.06 -7.41 -3.40
C GLY A 107 -16.54 -6.24 -4.27
N MET A 108 -17.39 -5.41 -3.69
CA MET A 108 -18.00 -4.27 -4.35
C MET A 108 -17.01 -3.13 -4.69
N LEU A 109 -15.83 -3.07 -4.06
CA LEU A 109 -14.82 -2.05 -4.38
C LEU A 109 -14.35 -2.15 -5.84
N ALA A 110 -14.25 -3.37 -6.39
CA ALA A 110 -13.90 -3.53 -7.80
C ALA A 110 -14.99 -2.96 -8.73
N LEU A 111 -16.26 -3.13 -8.37
CA LEU A 111 -17.38 -2.57 -9.13
C LEU A 111 -17.36 -1.04 -9.08
N ASP A 112 -17.08 -0.46 -7.92
CA ASP A 112 -16.94 0.99 -7.75
C ASP A 112 -15.80 1.55 -8.63
N ASN A 113 -14.65 0.87 -8.66
CA ASN A 113 -13.50 1.22 -9.49
C ASN A 113 -13.82 1.16 -11.00
N MET A 114 -14.49 0.09 -11.43
CA MET A 114 -14.91 -0.08 -12.84
C MET A 114 -15.90 1.02 -13.24
N LEU A 115 -16.87 1.33 -12.39
CA LEU A 115 -17.86 2.39 -12.65
C LEU A 115 -17.20 3.76 -12.71
N TYR A 116 -16.25 4.04 -11.81
CA TYR A 116 -15.46 5.27 -11.86
C TYR A 116 -14.74 5.41 -13.20
N LEU A 117 -14.02 4.38 -13.64
CA LEU A 117 -13.35 4.36 -14.94
C LEU A 117 -14.34 4.61 -16.09
N ALA A 118 -15.48 3.92 -16.08
CA ALA A 118 -16.47 4.02 -17.15
C ALA A 118 -17.14 5.41 -17.22
N LYS A 119 -17.38 6.05 -16.07
CA LYS A 119 -18.07 7.36 -16.01
C LYS A 119 -17.14 8.56 -16.17
N LEU A 120 -15.93 8.50 -15.61
CA LEU A 120 -15.02 9.64 -15.56
C LEU A 120 -13.95 9.59 -16.67
N HIS A 121 -13.59 8.39 -17.12
CA HIS A 121 -12.60 8.14 -18.17
C HIS A 121 -13.18 7.26 -19.28
N GLN A 122 -14.40 7.62 -19.73
CA GLN A 122 -15.21 6.82 -20.65
C GLN A 122 -14.47 6.37 -21.91
N ASP A 123 -13.72 7.26 -22.57
CA ASP A 123 -12.94 6.92 -23.77
C ASP A 123 -11.89 5.84 -23.48
N THR A 124 -11.26 5.89 -22.31
CA THR A 124 -10.28 4.88 -21.90
C THR A 124 -10.96 3.55 -21.61
N TYR A 125 -12.11 3.58 -20.93
CA TYR A 125 -12.92 2.39 -20.66
C TYR A 125 -13.35 1.70 -21.95
N ILE A 126 -14.03 2.43 -22.85
CA ILE A 126 -14.53 1.92 -24.12
C ILE A 126 -13.38 1.35 -24.95
N ARG A 127 -12.25 2.08 -25.03
CA ARG A 127 -11.08 1.62 -25.76
C ARG A 127 -10.52 0.31 -25.20
N ILE A 128 -10.39 0.16 -23.88
CA ILE A 128 -9.91 -1.09 -23.27
C ILE A 128 -10.86 -2.25 -23.56
N VAL A 129 -12.18 -2.04 -23.46
CA VAL A 129 -13.17 -3.10 -23.69
C VAL A 129 -13.20 -3.49 -25.16
N LEU A 130 -13.33 -2.52 -26.07
CA LEU A 130 -13.48 -2.78 -27.50
C LEU A 130 -12.23 -3.40 -28.12
N GLU A 131 -11.03 -2.92 -27.77
CA GLU A 131 -9.74 -3.46 -28.25
C GLU A 131 -9.53 -4.95 -27.90
N ASN A 132 -10.15 -5.42 -26.81
CA ASN A 132 -10.02 -6.80 -26.34
C ASN A 132 -11.21 -7.68 -26.78
N SER A 133 -12.38 -7.08 -27.00
CA SER A 133 -13.59 -7.82 -27.40
C SER A 133 -13.66 -8.17 -28.88
N SER A 134 -12.94 -7.45 -29.75
CA SER A 134 -12.96 -7.66 -31.20
C SER A 134 -11.93 -8.69 -31.69
N ARG A 135 -11.15 -9.29 -30.78
CA ARG A 135 -10.09 -10.24 -31.10
C ARG A 135 -10.65 -11.65 -31.01
N GLU A 136 -10.84 -12.33 -32.13
CA GLU A 136 -11.17 -13.77 -32.16
C GLU A 136 -9.99 -14.68 -31.75
N ASP A 137 -8.90 -14.10 -31.26
CA ASP A 137 -7.66 -14.78 -30.92
C ASP A 137 -7.54 -14.97 -29.39
N LYS A 138 -6.78 -15.99 -28.96
CA LYS A 138 -6.56 -16.39 -27.56
C LYS A 138 -5.88 -15.32 -26.69
N HIS A 139 -5.60 -14.15 -27.25
CA HIS A 139 -4.87 -13.04 -26.65
C HIS A 139 -5.76 -11.91 -26.12
N GLU A 140 -7.08 -12.11 -26.05
CA GLU A 140 -8.01 -11.17 -25.41
C GLU A 140 -7.70 -10.99 -23.92
N CYS A 141 -7.64 -9.74 -23.46
CA CYS A 141 -7.49 -9.42 -22.04
C CYS A 141 -8.90 -9.32 -21.40
N PRO A 142 -9.25 -10.21 -20.45
CA PRO A 142 -10.60 -10.24 -19.87
C PRO A 142 -10.78 -9.09 -18.86
N PHE A 143 -11.35 -7.96 -19.30
CA PHE A 143 -11.44 -6.73 -18.50
C PHE A 143 -12.05 -6.95 -17.11
N GLY A 144 -13.19 -7.63 -17.00
CA GLY A 144 -13.88 -7.90 -15.73
C GLY A 144 -12.99 -8.65 -14.75
N ARG A 145 -12.43 -9.79 -15.17
CA ARG A 145 -11.50 -10.59 -14.36
C ARG A 145 -10.24 -9.78 -13.98
N CYS A 146 -9.66 -9.04 -14.92
CA CYS A 146 -8.48 -8.21 -14.67
C CYS A 146 -8.76 -7.06 -13.69
N ALA A 147 -9.91 -6.39 -13.79
CA ALA A 147 -10.26 -5.27 -12.92
C ALA A 147 -10.49 -5.71 -11.46
N ILE A 148 -11.16 -6.85 -11.26
CA ILE A 148 -11.36 -7.46 -9.94
C ILE A 148 -10.00 -7.85 -9.33
N GLU A 149 -9.21 -8.60 -10.08
CA GLU A 149 -7.90 -9.07 -9.61
C GLU A 149 -6.93 -7.92 -9.36
N LEU A 150 -6.94 -6.88 -10.20
CA LEU A 150 -6.14 -5.69 -10.01
C LEU A 150 -6.56 -4.96 -8.74
N THR A 151 -7.85 -4.77 -8.51
CA THR A 151 -8.34 -4.12 -7.29
C THR A 151 -7.85 -4.84 -6.04
N ARG A 152 -7.94 -6.18 -6.02
CA ARG A 152 -7.42 -7.03 -4.95
C ARG A 152 -5.92 -6.82 -4.73
N MET A 153 -5.13 -6.86 -5.81
CA MET A 153 -3.70 -6.62 -5.77
C MET A 153 -3.35 -5.23 -5.23
N LEU A 154 -4.06 -4.19 -5.65
CA LEU A 154 -3.81 -2.83 -5.17
C LEU A 154 -4.11 -2.71 -3.67
N CYS A 155 -5.16 -3.38 -3.18
CA CYS A 155 -5.46 -3.44 -1.74
C CYS A 155 -4.32 -4.09 -0.95
N GLU A 156 -3.76 -5.18 -1.47
CA GLU A 156 -2.62 -5.87 -0.84
C GLU A 156 -1.34 -5.01 -0.86
N ILE A 157 -1.02 -4.37 -1.99
CA ILE A 157 0.18 -3.51 -2.13
C ILE A 157 0.09 -2.32 -1.17
N LEU A 158 -1.09 -1.71 -1.04
CA LEU A 158 -1.32 -0.53 -0.21
C LEU A 158 -1.75 -0.87 1.23
N GLN A 159 -1.83 -2.16 1.57
CA GLN A 159 -2.17 -2.66 2.90
C GLN A 159 -3.51 -2.10 3.43
N VAL A 160 -4.53 -2.08 2.58
CA VAL A 160 -5.88 -1.64 2.93
C VAL A 160 -6.45 -2.55 4.03
N GLY A 161 -6.89 -1.95 5.14
CA GLY A 161 -7.42 -2.65 6.32
C GLY A 161 -6.39 -2.86 7.44
N GLU A 162 -5.10 -2.61 7.18
CA GLU A 162 -4.05 -2.74 8.20
C GLU A 162 -4.00 -1.52 9.12
N LEU A 163 -3.62 -1.73 10.38
CA LEU A 163 -3.42 -0.63 11.33
C LEU A 163 -2.05 0.05 11.11
N PRO A 164 -1.94 1.36 11.31
CA PRO A 164 -0.68 2.07 11.13
C PRO A 164 0.36 1.63 12.19
N ASN A 165 1.60 1.47 11.75
CA ASN A 165 2.72 1.10 12.61
C ASN A 165 3.40 2.32 13.23
N GLU A 166 3.65 2.30 14.55
CA GLU A 166 4.19 3.43 15.35
C GLU A 166 5.59 3.92 14.93
N GLY A 167 6.33 3.16 14.11
CA GLY A 167 7.68 3.52 13.64
C GLY A 167 7.81 3.80 12.15
N CYS A 168 6.72 3.77 11.38
CA CYS A 168 6.77 3.97 9.94
C CYS A 168 6.56 5.44 9.57
N ASN A 169 7.43 5.98 8.73
CA ASN A 169 7.33 7.34 8.20
C ASN A 169 7.07 7.37 6.69
N ASP A 170 6.79 6.21 6.11
CA ASP A 170 6.79 6.01 4.66
C ASP A 170 5.40 6.20 4.07
N TYR A 171 5.19 7.28 3.32
CA TYR A 171 3.92 7.57 2.65
C TYR A 171 4.12 7.81 1.16
N HIS A 172 3.05 7.81 0.36
CA HIS A 172 3.11 8.04 -1.09
C HIS A 172 2.47 9.40 -1.42
N PRO A 173 3.28 10.44 -1.71
CA PRO A 173 2.76 11.82 -1.86
C PRO A 173 1.70 11.98 -2.95
N MET A 174 1.74 11.15 -4.00
CA MET A 174 0.77 11.20 -5.10
C MET A 174 -0.69 11.03 -4.64
N PHE A 175 -0.97 10.30 -3.57
CA PHE A 175 -2.36 10.12 -3.09
C PHE A 175 -2.93 11.39 -2.44
N PHE A 176 -2.10 12.39 -2.18
CA PHE A 176 -2.53 13.69 -1.69
C PHE A 176 -2.67 14.73 -2.82
N THR A 177 -2.66 14.28 -4.09
CA THR A 177 -2.79 15.18 -5.26
C THR A 177 -4.20 15.21 -5.85
N HIS A 178 -5.09 14.32 -5.41
CA HIS A 178 -6.45 14.18 -5.92
C HIS A 178 -7.39 13.65 -4.83
N ASP A 179 -8.65 14.10 -4.80
CA ASP A 179 -9.63 13.65 -3.79
C ASP A 179 -10.03 12.18 -3.99
N ARG A 180 -10.02 11.71 -5.24
CA ARG A 180 -10.26 10.32 -5.65
C ARG A 180 -8.98 9.67 -6.15
N ALA A 181 -7.87 9.86 -5.42
CA ALA A 181 -6.56 9.40 -5.87
C ALA A 181 -6.46 7.87 -5.98
N TRP A 182 -7.23 7.12 -5.18
CA TRP A 182 -7.33 5.67 -5.29
C TRP A 182 -7.88 5.25 -6.66
N GLU A 183 -9.00 5.85 -7.08
CA GLU A 183 -9.65 5.48 -8.33
C GLU A 183 -8.83 5.95 -9.55
N GLU A 184 -8.22 7.12 -9.48
CA GLU A 184 -7.26 7.57 -10.51
C GLU A 184 -6.06 6.62 -10.60
N PHE A 185 -5.54 6.15 -9.46
CA PHE A 185 -4.47 5.16 -9.43
C PHE A 185 -4.90 3.84 -10.08
N PHE A 186 -6.11 3.35 -9.78
CA PHE A 186 -6.69 2.20 -10.47
C PHE A 186 -6.77 2.41 -12.00
N CYS A 187 -7.22 3.59 -12.45
CA CYS A 187 -7.31 3.92 -13.88
C CYS A 187 -5.94 3.89 -14.58
N VAL A 188 -4.86 4.28 -13.88
CA VAL A 188 -3.50 4.15 -14.39
C VAL A 188 -3.07 2.68 -14.45
N CYS A 189 -3.33 1.93 -13.38
CA CYS A 189 -2.91 0.54 -13.27
C CYS A 189 -3.64 -0.40 -14.24
N ILE A 190 -4.92 -0.16 -14.56
CA ILE A 190 -5.65 -0.98 -15.54
C ILE A 190 -5.16 -0.76 -16.97
N GLN A 191 -4.74 0.47 -17.29
CA GLN A 191 -4.08 0.77 -18.57
C GLN A 191 -2.70 0.12 -18.65
N LEU A 192 -1.92 0.14 -17.57
CA LEU A 192 -0.65 -0.59 -17.47
C LEU A 192 -0.87 -2.09 -17.68
N LEU A 193 -1.86 -2.68 -17.01
CA LEU A 193 -2.19 -4.10 -17.14
C LEU A 193 -2.49 -4.45 -18.60
N ASN A 194 -3.37 -3.70 -19.27
CA ASN A 194 -3.69 -3.95 -20.68
C ASN A 194 -2.46 -3.79 -21.59
N LYS A 195 -1.59 -2.80 -21.32
CA LYS A 195 -0.32 -2.64 -22.04
C LYS A 195 0.59 -3.87 -21.85
N THR A 196 0.83 -4.27 -20.62
CA THR A 196 1.73 -5.39 -20.30
C THR A 196 1.20 -6.73 -20.77
N TRP A 197 -0.11 -6.95 -20.73
CA TRP A 197 -0.76 -8.10 -21.36
C TRP A 197 -0.40 -8.22 -22.84
N LYS A 198 -0.48 -7.10 -23.58
CA LYS A 198 -0.12 -7.03 -25.01
C LYS A 198 1.38 -7.21 -25.25
N GLU A 199 2.23 -6.57 -24.43
CA GLU A 199 3.69 -6.72 -24.52
C GLU A 199 4.13 -8.17 -24.33
N MET A 200 3.47 -8.89 -23.42
CA MET A 200 3.72 -10.31 -23.15
C MET A 200 3.11 -11.25 -24.19
N ARG A 201 2.26 -10.74 -25.11
CA ARG A 201 1.39 -11.56 -25.98
C ARG A 201 0.69 -12.66 -25.17
N ALA A 202 0.17 -12.27 -24.01
CA ALA A 202 -0.37 -13.20 -23.03
C ALA A 202 -1.68 -13.84 -23.52
N THR A 203 -1.96 -15.03 -23.00
CA THR A 203 -3.26 -15.70 -23.13
C THR A 203 -3.93 -15.80 -21.75
N ALA A 204 -5.16 -16.31 -21.69
CA ALA A 204 -5.86 -16.57 -20.43
C ALA A 204 -5.07 -17.48 -19.46
N GLU A 205 -4.20 -18.35 -19.96
CA GLU A 205 -3.34 -19.24 -19.16
C GLU A 205 -2.19 -18.48 -18.47
N ASP A 206 -1.72 -17.38 -19.08
CA ASP A 206 -0.65 -16.54 -18.54
C ASP A 206 -1.14 -15.49 -17.55
N PHE A 207 -2.45 -15.45 -17.28
CA PHE A 207 -3.08 -14.42 -16.45
C PHE A 207 -2.32 -14.16 -15.14
N ASN A 208 -2.01 -15.20 -14.38
CA ASN A 208 -1.29 -15.07 -13.10
C ASN A 208 0.13 -14.50 -13.29
N LYS A 209 0.83 -14.87 -14.36
CA LYS A 209 2.17 -14.34 -14.68
C LYS A 209 2.10 -12.87 -15.04
N VAL A 210 1.11 -12.46 -15.83
CA VAL A 210 0.89 -11.04 -16.17
C VAL A 210 0.62 -10.24 -14.89
N MET A 211 -0.25 -10.73 -14.01
CA MET A 211 -0.52 -10.07 -12.74
C MET A 211 0.73 -9.95 -11.86
N GLN A 212 1.61 -10.95 -11.83
CA GLN A 212 2.90 -10.84 -11.12
C GLN A 212 3.82 -9.77 -11.71
N VAL A 213 3.92 -9.67 -13.04
CA VAL A 213 4.70 -8.60 -13.70
C VAL A 213 4.11 -7.23 -13.37
N VAL A 214 2.79 -7.08 -13.45
CA VAL A 214 2.08 -5.83 -13.13
C VAL A 214 2.29 -5.43 -11.68
N ARG A 215 2.20 -6.39 -10.74
CA ARG A 215 2.53 -6.16 -9.33
C ARG A 215 3.95 -5.62 -9.17
N GLU A 216 4.92 -6.23 -9.83
CA GLU A 216 6.31 -5.80 -9.76
C GLU A 216 6.52 -4.40 -10.34
N GLN A 217 5.91 -4.09 -11.50
CA GLN A 217 5.95 -2.75 -12.09
C GLN A 217 5.38 -1.68 -11.14
N ILE A 218 4.26 -1.98 -10.50
CA ILE A 218 3.62 -1.07 -9.53
C ILE A 218 4.51 -0.90 -8.30
N THR A 219 4.95 -1.98 -7.66
CA THR A 219 5.76 -1.93 -6.44
C THR A 219 7.10 -1.22 -6.67
N ARG A 220 7.81 -1.53 -7.78
CA ARG A 220 9.05 -0.83 -8.16
C ARG A 220 8.80 0.66 -8.37
N THR A 221 7.69 1.04 -9.00
CA THR A 221 7.36 2.47 -9.21
C THR A 221 7.02 3.18 -7.91
N LEU A 222 6.24 2.56 -7.02
CA LEU A 222 5.89 3.11 -5.72
C LEU A 222 7.13 3.33 -4.83
N ALA A 223 8.11 2.43 -4.91
CA ALA A 223 9.41 2.58 -4.23
C ALA A 223 10.19 3.82 -4.69
N MET A 224 9.98 4.28 -5.93
CA MET A 224 10.58 5.52 -6.44
C MET A 224 9.85 6.79 -5.97
N LYS A 225 8.81 6.67 -5.13
CA LYS A 225 8.04 7.78 -4.53
C LYS A 225 7.63 8.89 -5.52
N PRO A 226 6.82 8.57 -6.54
CA PRO A 226 6.25 9.60 -7.41
C PRO A 226 5.44 10.62 -6.58
N SER A 227 5.61 11.90 -6.88
CA SER A 227 4.95 13.01 -6.21
C SER A 227 3.59 13.37 -6.81
N SER A 228 3.25 12.83 -7.98
CA SER A 228 1.96 13.00 -8.66
C SER A 228 1.58 11.76 -9.48
N LEU A 229 0.30 11.63 -9.79
CA LEU A 229 -0.23 10.57 -10.67
C LEU A 229 0.36 10.65 -12.09
N ASP A 230 0.70 11.84 -12.59
CA ASP A 230 1.36 11.98 -13.89
C ASP A 230 2.82 11.52 -13.86
N GLN A 231 3.52 11.76 -12.76
CA GLN A 231 4.87 11.21 -12.59
C GLN A 231 4.83 9.69 -12.47
N LEU A 232 3.83 9.13 -11.78
CA LEU A 232 3.57 7.70 -11.74
C LEU A 232 3.36 7.15 -13.16
N LYS A 233 2.46 7.74 -13.97
CA LYS A 233 2.24 7.36 -15.38
C LYS A 233 3.53 7.43 -16.19
N GLY A 234 4.35 8.47 -15.99
CA GLY A 234 5.66 8.63 -16.63
C GLY A 234 6.63 7.48 -16.30
N LYS A 235 6.79 7.16 -15.01
CA LYS A 235 7.68 6.07 -14.55
C LYS A 235 7.20 4.70 -15.03
N LEU A 236 5.89 4.43 -14.95
CA LEU A 236 5.29 3.19 -15.45
C LEU A 236 5.44 3.00 -16.96
N ARG A 237 5.46 4.08 -17.74
CA ARG A 237 5.76 3.99 -19.18
C ARG A 237 7.17 3.47 -19.45
N GLY A 238 8.14 3.82 -18.61
CA GLY A 238 9.53 3.36 -18.71
C GLY A 238 9.73 1.92 -18.25
N LEU A 239 8.95 1.43 -17.28
CA LEU A 239 8.99 0.05 -16.80
C LEU A 239 8.14 -0.90 -17.67
N SER A 240 8.50 -1.02 -18.94
CA SER A 240 7.91 -2.03 -19.86
C SER A 240 8.24 -3.47 -19.42
N TYR A 241 7.55 -4.45 -19.98
CA TYR A 241 7.84 -5.86 -19.72
C TYR A 241 9.31 -6.23 -20.00
N SER A 242 9.90 -5.75 -21.09
CA SER A 242 11.32 -6.00 -21.41
C SER A 242 12.27 -5.37 -20.39
N GLU A 243 11.94 -4.19 -19.87
CA GLU A 243 12.73 -3.55 -18.81
C GLU A 243 12.66 -4.33 -17.50
N ILE A 244 11.48 -4.87 -17.13
CA ILE A 244 11.35 -5.76 -15.97
C ILE A 244 12.20 -7.01 -16.14
N LEU A 245 12.20 -7.62 -17.33
CA LEU A 245 13.07 -8.78 -17.61
C LEU A 245 14.56 -8.44 -17.47
N ARG A 246 14.98 -7.27 -17.99
CA ARG A 246 16.35 -6.77 -17.88
C ARG A 246 16.76 -6.55 -16.42
N LEU A 247 15.90 -5.94 -15.61
CA LEU A 247 16.13 -5.74 -14.18
C LEU A 247 16.26 -7.07 -13.43
N ARG A 248 15.34 -8.02 -13.65
CA ARG A 248 15.42 -9.37 -13.07
C ARG A 248 16.68 -10.13 -13.48
N GLN A 249 17.19 -9.91 -14.70
CA GLN A 249 18.43 -10.51 -15.16
C GLN A 249 19.64 -9.87 -14.45
N SER A 250 19.67 -8.54 -14.38
CA SER A 250 20.72 -7.79 -13.66
C SER A 250 20.79 -8.17 -12.17
N GLU A 251 19.64 -8.32 -11.52
CA GLU A 251 19.55 -8.72 -10.10
C GLU A 251 20.08 -10.14 -9.88
N ARG A 252 19.76 -11.08 -10.79
CA ARG A 252 20.29 -12.45 -10.75
C ARG A 252 21.80 -12.49 -10.95
N MET A 253 22.33 -11.78 -11.94
CA MET A 253 23.78 -11.71 -12.17
C MET A 253 24.51 -11.12 -10.96
N SER A 254 23.99 -10.02 -10.40
CA SER A 254 24.58 -9.43 -9.20
C SER A 254 24.51 -10.35 -7.99
N GLN A 255 23.40 -11.07 -7.80
CA GLN A 255 23.25 -12.00 -6.68
C GLN A 255 24.20 -13.19 -6.82
N ASP A 256 24.36 -13.75 -8.02
CA ASP A 256 25.30 -14.84 -8.29
C ASP A 256 26.76 -14.42 -8.02
N ASP A 257 27.14 -13.18 -8.37
CA ASP A 257 28.47 -12.63 -8.06
C ASP A 257 28.74 -12.62 -6.53
N PHE A 258 27.76 -12.18 -5.72
CA PHE A 258 27.86 -12.16 -4.26
C PHE A 258 27.85 -13.55 -3.60
N GLN A 259 27.51 -14.61 -4.34
CA GLN A 259 27.53 -16.00 -3.89
C GLN A 259 28.80 -16.75 -4.32
N SER A 260 29.75 -16.08 -4.96
CA SER A 260 31.02 -16.71 -5.31
C SER A 260 31.85 -17.06 -4.06
N PRO A 261 32.54 -18.22 -4.02
CA PRO A 261 33.29 -18.66 -2.84
C PRO A 261 34.30 -17.62 -2.29
N PRO A 262 35.10 -16.92 -3.13
CA PRO A 262 36.02 -15.90 -2.63
C PRO A 262 35.33 -14.71 -1.95
N ILE A 263 34.15 -14.32 -2.44
CA ILE A 263 33.38 -13.21 -1.86
C ILE A 263 32.74 -13.63 -0.53
N ILE A 264 32.23 -14.87 -0.44
CA ILE A 264 31.70 -15.43 0.81
C ILE A 264 32.80 -15.51 1.87
N GLU A 265 33.96 -16.09 1.53
CA GLU A 265 35.11 -16.20 2.45
C GLU A 265 35.57 -14.82 2.95
N LEU A 266 35.66 -13.84 2.04
CA LEU A 266 36.02 -12.47 2.41
C LEU A 266 34.97 -11.84 3.33
N ARG A 267 33.67 -12.05 3.06
CA ARG A 267 32.58 -11.56 3.89
C ARG A 267 32.63 -12.18 5.28
N GLU A 268 32.82 -13.49 5.40
CA GLU A 268 32.96 -14.17 6.70
C GLU A 268 34.16 -13.63 7.49
N ARG A 269 35.26 -13.31 6.81
CA ARG A 269 36.46 -12.75 7.44
C ARG A 269 36.28 -11.31 7.93
N ILE A 270 35.57 -10.47 7.17
CA ILE A 270 35.36 -9.05 7.51
C ILE A 270 34.15 -8.85 8.44
N GLN A 271 33.20 -9.78 8.47
CA GLN A 271 31.96 -9.67 9.25
C GLN A 271 32.18 -9.37 10.75
N PRO A 272 33.17 -9.97 11.45
CA PRO A 272 33.46 -9.61 12.84
C PRO A 272 33.84 -8.12 13.01
N GLU A 273 34.66 -7.58 12.10
CA GLU A 273 35.10 -6.17 12.15
C GLU A 273 33.92 -5.22 11.88
N ILE A 274 33.06 -5.54 10.92
CA ILE A 274 31.84 -4.76 10.65
C ILE A 274 30.90 -4.79 11.86
N LEU A 275 30.70 -5.97 12.47
CA LEU A 275 29.86 -6.10 13.66
C LEU A 275 30.43 -5.30 14.84
N GLU A 276 31.75 -5.28 15.02
CA GLU A 276 32.39 -4.48 16.05
C GLU A 276 32.23 -2.98 15.77
N LEU A 277 32.34 -2.54 14.51
CA LEU A 277 32.09 -1.15 14.13
C LEU A 277 30.62 -0.75 14.38
N ILE A 278 29.67 -1.62 14.04
CA ILE A 278 28.25 -1.42 14.35
C ILE A 278 28.06 -1.32 15.86
N LYS A 279 28.68 -2.21 16.64
CA LYS A 279 28.59 -2.21 18.10
C LYS A 279 29.15 -0.92 18.70
N GLN A 280 30.30 -0.44 18.22
CA GLN A 280 30.88 0.85 18.63
C GLN A 280 29.94 2.02 18.31
N GLN A 281 29.38 2.04 17.10
CA GLN A 281 28.40 3.06 16.71
C GLN A 281 27.15 3.02 17.60
N ARG A 282 26.64 1.82 17.92
CA ARG A 282 25.48 1.64 18.80
C ARG A 282 25.77 2.08 20.23
N LEU A 283 26.96 1.78 20.73
CA LEU A 283 27.42 2.26 22.04
C LEU A 283 27.48 3.78 22.09
N ASN A 284 28.04 4.42 21.05
CA ASN A 284 28.06 5.88 20.94
C ASN A 284 26.64 6.46 20.95
N ARG A 285 25.69 5.83 20.24
CA ARG A 285 24.27 6.23 20.28
C ARG A 285 23.65 6.08 21.68
N LEU A 286 23.98 5.03 22.42
CA LEU A 286 23.53 4.89 23.81
C LEU A 286 24.12 6.00 24.70
N CYS A 287 25.38 6.39 24.47
CA CYS A 287 26.04 7.48 25.20
C CYS A 287 25.49 8.88 24.87
N GLU A 288 25.10 9.12 23.62
CA GLU A 288 24.34 10.31 23.21
C GLU A 288 22.98 10.36 23.93
N GLY A 289 22.33 9.20 24.05
CA GLY A 289 21.05 9.05 24.70
C GLY A 289 19.86 9.18 23.76
N SER A 290 18.68 8.90 24.29
CA SER A 290 17.43 8.94 23.53
C SER A 290 16.27 9.37 24.41
N CYS A 291 15.31 10.02 23.77
CA CYS A 291 14.07 10.46 24.40
C CYS A 291 13.00 9.38 24.21
N PHE A 292 12.31 9.05 25.29
CA PHE A 292 11.28 8.03 25.36
C PHE A 292 9.97 8.68 25.79
N ARG A 293 8.88 8.22 25.18
CA ARG A 293 7.54 8.71 25.52
C ARG A 293 6.99 7.92 26.71
N LYS A 294 6.46 8.61 27.73
CA LYS A 294 5.76 7.92 28.81
C LYS A 294 4.39 7.44 28.34
N LEU A 295 4.04 6.22 28.71
CA LEU A 295 2.71 5.67 28.49
C LEU A 295 1.78 6.22 29.58
N GLY A 296 0.86 7.12 29.21
CA GLY A 296 -0.11 7.73 30.13
C GLY A 296 -1.56 7.61 29.64
N ASN A 297 -2.52 7.60 30.56
CA ASN A 297 -3.94 7.64 30.24
C ASN A 297 -4.32 9.02 29.68
N ARG A 298 -4.98 8.99 28.52
CA ARG A 298 -5.54 10.09 27.72
C ARG A 298 -5.81 11.41 28.47
N ARG A 299 -5.38 12.51 27.82
CA ARG A 299 -5.72 13.94 27.99
C ARG A 299 -4.84 14.72 28.97
N ARG A 300 -3.96 15.55 28.38
CA ARG A 300 -3.14 16.65 28.92
C ARG A 300 -1.68 16.29 29.26
N GLN A 301 -0.79 16.86 28.43
CA GLN A 301 0.68 16.87 28.42
C GLN A 301 1.36 15.52 28.12
N GLU A 302 1.98 15.43 26.94
CA GLU A 302 2.90 14.35 26.58
C GLU A 302 4.16 14.48 27.43
N LYS A 303 4.27 13.66 28.48
CA LYS A 303 5.48 13.61 29.30
C LYS A 303 6.50 12.71 28.63
N PHE A 304 7.70 13.24 28.44
CA PHE A 304 8.83 12.49 27.95
C PHE A 304 9.76 12.13 29.12
N TRP A 305 10.62 11.16 28.91
CA TRP A 305 11.76 10.91 29.76
C TRP A 305 12.97 10.63 28.88
N PHE A 306 14.16 10.93 29.37
CA PHE A 306 15.39 10.77 28.63
C PHE A 306 16.29 9.78 29.31
N CYS A 307 17.02 8.99 28.53
CA CYS A 307 17.98 8.02 29.04
C CYS A 307 19.25 8.08 28.21
N ARG A 308 20.41 8.15 28.87
CA ARG A 308 21.73 8.05 28.24
C ARG A 308 22.68 7.21 29.05
N LEU A 309 23.60 6.56 28.37
CA LEU A 309 24.67 5.76 28.96
C LEU A 309 25.84 6.65 29.37
N SER A 310 26.43 6.37 30.53
CA SER A 310 27.68 6.98 30.96
C SER A 310 28.82 6.60 30.01
N LEU A 311 29.82 7.46 29.84
CA LEU A 311 30.96 7.23 28.93
C LEU A 311 31.81 5.99 29.30
N ASN A 312 31.69 5.49 30.53
CA ASN A 312 32.34 4.25 30.97
C ASN A 312 31.49 2.99 30.71
N HIS A 313 30.30 3.16 30.12
CA HIS A 313 29.34 2.11 29.75
C HIS A 313 28.78 1.28 30.90
N LYS A 314 28.84 1.81 32.13
CA LYS A 314 28.46 1.09 33.35
C LYS A 314 27.13 1.53 33.95
N VAL A 315 26.65 2.73 33.65
CA VAL A 315 25.45 3.30 34.30
C VAL A 315 24.58 3.99 33.26
N LEU A 316 23.30 3.61 33.20
CA LEU A 316 22.28 4.37 32.48
C LEU A 316 21.75 5.46 33.40
N HIS A 317 21.82 6.70 32.95
CA HIS A 317 21.25 7.88 33.59
C HIS A 317 19.93 8.20 32.93
N TYR A 318 18.89 8.40 33.72
CA TYR A 318 17.57 8.73 33.20
C TYR A 318 16.81 9.72 34.07
N GLY A 319 15.82 10.38 33.49
CA GLY A 319 15.01 11.39 34.17
C GLY A 319 13.88 11.91 33.29
N ASP A 320 12.93 12.59 33.92
CA ASP A 320 11.75 13.14 33.24
C ASP A 320 12.09 14.43 32.50
N LEU A 321 11.47 14.63 31.33
CA LEU A 321 11.56 15.87 30.55
C LEU A 321 10.16 16.43 30.29
N ASP A 322 10.01 17.73 30.55
CA ASP A 322 8.77 18.45 30.29
C ASP A 322 8.56 18.78 28.80
N GLU A 323 9.65 18.88 28.02
CA GLU A 323 9.63 19.10 26.56
C GLU A 323 10.69 18.25 25.84
N SER A 324 10.52 18.03 24.52
CA SER A 324 11.51 17.34 23.69
C SER A 324 12.81 18.17 23.60
N PRO A 325 13.97 17.66 24.02
CA PRO A 325 15.19 18.45 24.09
C PRO A 325 15.72 18.79 22.70
N GLN A 326 16.06 20.07 22.48
CA GLN A 326 16.78 20.55 21.30
C GLN A 326 18.28 20.58 21.59
N GLY A 327 18.91 19.41 21.73
CA GLY A 327 20.35 19.28 21.99
C GLY A 327 20.71 18.17 22.98
N GLU A 328 21.97 18.14 23.41
CA GLU A 328 22.43 17.21 24.44
C GLU A 328 21.81 17.53 25.80
N VAL A 329 21.28 16.52 26.49
CA VAL A 329 20.76 16.65 27.84
C VAL A 329 21.91 16.43 28.84
N PRO A 330 22.23 17.44 29.69
CA PRO A 330 23.21 17.29 30.77
C PRO A 330 22.86 16.17 31.75
N PHE A 331 23.88 15.48 32.26
CA PHE A 331 23.70 14.42 33.27
C PHE A 331 23.05 14.91 34.57
N GLU A 332 23.17 16.20 34.89
CA GLU A 332 22.63 16.82 36.11
C GLU A 332 21.09 16.84 36.14
N LEU A 333 20.44 16.84 34.97
CA LEU A 333 18.98 16.76 34.85
C LEU A 333 18.45 15.32 34.97
N LEU A 334 19.35 14.32 34.94
CA LEU A 334 19.01 12.90 34.99
C LEU A 334 19.28 12.38 36.41
N THR A 335 18.27 12.51 37.26
CA THR A 335 18.36 12.20 38.69
C THR A 335 18.51 10.71 38.99
N ASP A 336 17.98 9.84 38.13
CA ASP A 336 17.91 8.41 38.37
C ASP A 336 18.99 7.64 37.61
N LYS A 337 19.43 6.52 38.20
CA LYS A 337 20.56 5.72 37.71
C LYS A 337 20.28 4.22 37.80
N ILE A 338 20.69 3.48 36.77
CA ILE A 338 20.63 2.01 36.73
C ILE A 338 22.00 1.49 36.33
N PRO A 339 22.67 0.68 37.17
CA PRO A 339 23.88 -0.03 36.76
C PRO A 339 23.57 -1.01 35.63
N VAL A 340 24.35 -0.96 34.55
CA VAL A 340 24.15 -1.83 33.37
C VAL A 340 24.33 -3.31 33.73
N SER A 341 25.19 -3.61 34.71
CA SER A 341 25.39 -4.96 35.25
C SER A 341 24.12 -5.59 35.83
N ASP A 342 23.18 -4.77 36.27
CA ASP A 342 21.98 -5.23 36.97
C ASP A 342 20.84 -5.56 35.97
N ILE A 343 21.02 -5.20 34.70
CA ILE A 343 20.05 -5.45 33.62
C ILE A 343 20.17 -6.90 33.16
N LYS A 344 19.12 -7.68 33.40
CA LYS A 344 19.08 -9.11 33.00
C LYS A 344 18.70 -9.31 31.54
N SER A 345 17.71 -8.56 31.07
CA SER A 345 17.20 -8.66 29.70
C SER A 345 16.35 -7.43 29.35
N VAL A 346 16.15 -7.24 28.06
CA VAL A 346 15.21 -6.24 27.50
C VAL A 346 14.20 -7.01 26.67
N VAL A 347 12.91 -6.83 26.97
CA VAL A 347 11.80 -7.42 26.22
C VAL A 347 11.16 -6.38 25.32
N THR A 348 10.50 -6.83 24.24
CA THR A 348 9.88 -5.93 23.26
C THR A 348 8.47 -6.39 22.91
N GLY A 349 7.64 -5.49 22.39
CA GLY A 349 6.30 -5.82 21.89
C GLY A 349 5.33 -6.34 22.96
N LYS A 350 4.73 -7.50 22.73
CA LYS A 350 3.68 -8.09 23.59
C LYS A 350 4.20 -8.56 24.95
N ASP A 351 5.50 -8.74 25.09
CA ASP A 351 6.14 -9.18 26.33
C ASP A 351 6.34 -8.05 27.33
N CYS A 352 6.16 -6.80 26.90
CA CYS A 352 6.17 -5.64 27.78
C CYS A 352 5.06 -5.76 28.85
N PRO A 353 5.37 -5.62 30.15
CA PRO A 353 4.40 -5.79 31.23
C PRO A 353 3.13 -4.92 31.09
N HIS A 354 3.29 -3.67 30.64
CA HIS A 354 2.20 -2.73 30.42
C HIS A 354 1.26 -3.12 29.25
N MET A 355 1.70 -4.00 28.35
CA MET A 355 0.84 -4.56 27.30
C MET A 355 -0.01 -5.71 27.83
N LYS A 356 0.49 -6.48 28.80
CA LYS A 356 -0.23 -7.58 29.45
C LYS A 356 -1.40 -7.08 30.33
N GLU A 357 -1.22 -5.95 31.01
CA GLU A 357 -2.27 -5.32 31.83
C GLU A 357 -3.45 -4.79 30.98
N LYS A 358 -3.20 -4.26 29.78
CA LYS A 358 -4.27 -3.80 28.86
C LYS A 358 -5.14 -4.95 28.34
N SER A 359 -4.59 -6.16 28.19
CA SER A 359 -5.37 -7.35 27.84
C SER A 359 -6.27 -7.83 29.00
N ALA A 360 -5.79 -7.77 30.25
CA ALA A 360 -6.58 -8.15 31.42
C ALA A 360 -7.76 -7.18 31.69
N LEU A 361 -7.55 -5.87 31.45
CA LEU A 361 -8.61 -4.85 31.59
C LEU A 361 -9.73 -4.95 30.54
N LYS A 362 -9.51 -5.64 29.41
CA LYS A 362 -10.58 -5.91 28.43
C LYS A 362 -11.49 -7.06 28.85
N GLN A 363 -10.99 -8.06 29.58
CA GLN A 363 -11.82 -9.17 30.08
C GLN A 363 -12.74 -8.75 31.24
N ASN A 364 -12.30 -7.80 32.08
CA ASN A 364 -13.10 -7.34 33.23
C ASN A 364 -14.17 -6.27 32.90
N LYS A 365 -14.43 -6.00 31.61
CA LYS A 365 -15.54 -5.13 31.16
C LYS A 365 -16.75 -5.90 30.61
N VAL A 366 -16.72 -7.24 30.70
CA VAL A 366 -17.85 -8.11 30.37
C VAL A 366 -18.28 -8.81 31.67
N LEU A 367 -18.82 -8.04 32.61
CA LEU A 367 -19.64 -8.52 33.71
C LEU A 367 -20.71 -7.46 34.00
#